data_AF-A0A8T4U1V9-F1
#
_entry.id   AF-A0A8T4U1V9-F1
#
_cell.length_a   1.000
_cell.length_b   1.000
_cell.length_c   1.000
_cell.angle_alpha   90.00
_cell.angle_beta   90.00
_cell.angle_gamma   90.00
#
_symmetry.space_group_name_H-M   'P 1'
#
loop_
_entity.id
_entity.type
_entity.pdbx_description
1 polymer ?
#
loop_
_entity_poly.entity_id
_entity_poly.type
_entity_poly.pdbx_seq_one_letter_code
_entity_poly.pdbx_strand_id
1 'polypeptide(L)' 'TYIINLVGEESVDFGIRNKLIEKKSIIVIKGVPHAQAILM' A
#
# COMPACT_ATOMS: atom_id res chain seq x y z
N THR A 1 13.95 7.51 -7.97
CA THR A 1 13.26 6.62 -7.02
C THR A 1 12.20 7.39 -6.28
N TYR A 2 10.95 7.02 -6.45
CA TYR A 2 9.84 7.56 -5.67
C TYR A 2 9.37 6.49 -4.67
N ILE A 3 9.16 6.91 -3.42
CA ILE A 3 8.60 6.04 -2.38
C ILE A 3 7.16 6.51 -2.14
N ILE A 4 6.21 5.60 -2.25
CA ILE A 4 4.80 5.86 -1.99
C ILE A 4 4.38 5.05 -0.78
N ASN A 5 3.87 5.74 0.24
CA ASN A 5 3.23 5.13 1.40
C ASN A 5 1.72 5.18 1.20
N LEU A 6 1.07 4.03 1.35
CA LEU A 6 -0.38 3.89 1.25
C LEU A 6 -0.91 3.53 2.64
N VAL A 7 -1.78 4.38 3.19
CA VAL A 7 -2.32 4.23 4.54
C VAL A 7 -3.84 4.35 4.49
N GLY A 8 -4.53 3.42 5.14
CA GLY A 8 -5.99 3.33 5.12
C GLY A 8 -6.51 2.45 3.98
N GLU A 9 -7.73 1.95 4.15
CA GLU A 9 -8.34 0.94 3.26
C GLU A 9 -8.40 1.43 1.82
N GLU A 10 -8.97 2.62 1.57
CA GLU A 10 -9.11 3.17 0.22
C GLU A 10 -7.76 3.37 -0.50
N SER A 11 -6.74 3.84 0.24
CA SER A 11 -5.38 4.05 -0.30
C SER A 11 -4.72 2.72 -0.66
N VAL A 12 -4.84 1.72 0.20
CA VAL A 12 -4.28 0.38 -0.04
C VAL A 12 -5.00 -0.29 -1.20
N ASP A 13 -6.32 -0.19 -1.27
CA ASP A 13 -7.13 -0.70 -2.38
C ASP A 13 -6.81 -0.02 -3.71
N PHE A 14 -6.57 1.29 -3.70
CA PHE A 14 -6.04 2.00 -4.86
C PHE A 14 -4.69 1.41 -5.30
N GLY A 15 -3.79 1.14 -4.36
CA GLY A 15 -2.49 0.52 -4.64
C GLY A 15 -2.60 -0.87 -5.27
N ILE A 16 -3.51 -1.71 -4.77
CA ILE A 16 -3.75 -3.05 -5.33
C ILE A 16 -4.33 -2.95 -6.74
N ARG A 17 -5.38 -2.13 -6.93
CA ARG A 17 -6.07 -1.98 -8.23
C ARG A 17 -5.14 -1.50 -9.33
N ASN A 18 -4.22 -0.59 -9.00
CA ASN A 18 -3.25 -0.03 -9.93
C ASN A 18 -1.94 -0.84 -9.99
N LYS A 19 -1.87 -2.01 -9.34
CA LYS A 19 -0.69 -2.90 -9.33
C LYS A 19 0.58 -2.24 -8.79
N LEU A 20 0.43 -1.28 -7.87
CA LEU A 20 1.55 -0.63 -7.19
C LEU A 20 2.10 -1.46 -6.02
N ILE A 21 1.24 -2.28 -5.41
CA ILE A 21 1.55 -3.18 -4.28
C ILE A 21 0.81 -4.51 -4.44
N GLU A 22 1.31 -5.55 -3.76
CA GLU A 22 0.62 -6.84 -3.66
C GLU A 22 -0.16 -6.97 -2.35
N LYS A 23 -1.23 -7.78 -2.32
CA LYS A 23 -1.98 -8.03 -1.09
C LYS A 23 -1.12 -8.59 0.05
N LYS A 24 -0.12 -9.42 -0.29
CA LYS A 24 0.79 -10.02 0.70
C LYS A 24 1.74 -9.02 1.37
N SER A 25 1.92 -7.84 0.78
CA SER A 25 2.80 -6.78 1.30
C SER A 25 2.09 -5.79 2.23
N ILE A 26 0.82 -6.01 2.53
CA ILE A 26 0.02 -5.14 3.41
C ILE A 26 0.23 -5.58 4.86
N ILE A 27 0.55 -4.62 5.72
CA ILE A 27 0.59 -4.82 7.18
C ILE A 27 -0.55 -4.04 7.82
N VAL A 28 -1.03 -4.50 8.97
CA VAL A 28 -2.09 -3.83 9.72
C VAL A 28 -1.52 -3.32 11.04
N ILE A 29 -1.60 -2.00 11.26
CA ILE A 29 -1.14 -1.35 12.49
C ILE A 29 -2.35 -0.70 13.14
N LYS A 30 -2.68 -1.12 14.37
CA LYS A 30 -3.85 -0.63 15.13
C LYS A 30 -5.17 -0.69 14.33
N GLY A 31 -5.35 -1.74 13.53
CA GLY A 31 -6.54 -1.93 12.70
C GLY A 31 -6.54 -1.16 11.37
N VAL A 32 -5.51 -0.35 11.09
CA VAL A 32 -5.40 0.40 9.82
C VAL A 32 -4.42 -0.32 8.89
N PRO A 33 -4.78 -0.59 7.63
CA PRO A 33 -3.87 -1.21 6.66
C PRO A 33 -2.84 -0.19 6.15
N HIS A 34 -1.62 -0.68 5.95
CA HIS A 34 -0.47 0.08 5.48
C HIS A 34 0.29 -0.72 4.44
N ALA A 35 0.85 -0.04 3.45
CA ALA A 35 1.77 -0.62 2.48
C ALA A 35 2.74 0.44 1.95
N GLN A 36 3.87 -0.02 1.41
CA GLN A 36 4.87 0.84 0.78
C GLN A 36 5.23 0.29 -0.60
N ALA A 37 5.30 1.17 -1.60
CA ALA A 37 5.79 0.89 -2.93
C ALA A 37 7.07 1.70 -3.21
N ILE A 38 8.03 1.08 -3.91
CA ILE A 38 9.22 1.75 -4.42
C ILE A 38 9.13 1.72 -5.94
N LEU A 39 9.00 2.89 -6.55
CA LEU A 39 8.99 3.06 -8.00
C LEU A 39 10.39 3.46 -8.46
N MET A 40 10.99 2.63 -9.31
CA MET A 40 12.27 2.92 -9.97
C MET A 40 12.08 3.90 -11.12
#